data_AF-A0A212KEJ1-F1
#
_entry.id   AF-A0A212KEJ1-F1
#
_cell.length_a   1.000
_cell.length_b   1.000
_cell.length_c   1.000
_cell.angle_alpha   90.00
_cell.angle_beta   90.00
_cell.angle_gamma   90.00
#
_symmetry.space_group_name_H-M   'P 1'
#
loop_
_entity.id
_entity.type
_entity.pdbx_description
1 polymer ?
#
loop_
_entity_poly.entity_id
_entity_poly.type
_entity_poly.pdbx_seq_one_letter_code
_entity_poly.pdbx_strand_id
1 'polypeptide(L)'
;MEQTDVKQEQTVSPAQPAQKKPKAIMPKKKRKWPKRVISLAVVAGLVVAFVLWRGSSPSQAVNLGYIPVTAAMGDLTVAVTGTGTVQPIDSYKVTALVKGEVLEAPFEEGDTVEKDDLLFRIDAKDVETSIQQSQLSVEQAQLSYNETVKSKSDTLKNVDIKANATGVVQEVYYKVGDMISAGSPIADILDRDNLILTVPFHAADAAGFYAGQTAQVFVDGTYETLSGTVDSVAVSDQTGAGGTLVREVKIKVVNPGALGSTSTGTASIGTADCAGGGAFAYAAQKTITATAGGELASLSIKEGDRVTDRQVVGAFKATDMDAQIENSRIGLQNAQLALQSAQNQLENYTITSPISGTVIEKNYKAGDNIDATSSTAGYMAIIYDMSTLTFEMNIDELDVGKVKVGQEVEITAAALEGQSFTGRVDKVSVNGTTAGGATSYPVTVVIDDPQNLLPGMNVSAKIVVERAKNVLIVPVEAVTRGADGGEVTVALSGALSEDGTLVVDPTRLETRAVKLGRGNSDYIEITEGLELGEKVVYQNQVSSFMDQMMGG
;
A
#
# COMPACT_ATOMS: atom_id res chain seq x y z
N MET A 1 34.35 -37.28 -36.33
CA MET A 1 33.66 -37.15 -37.63
C MET A 1 33.62 -35.65 -37.90
N GLU A 2 34.72 -35.11 -38.42
CA GLU A 2 34.99 -34.89 -39.87
C GLU A 2 34.45 -33.50 -40.26
N GLN A 3 35.31 -32.47 -40.25
CA GLN A 3 35.98 -31.85 -41.42
C GLN A 3 34.98 -31.09 -42.32
N THR A 4 35.20 -29.85 -42.78
CA THR A 4 36.46 -29.22 -43.18
C THR A 4 36.29 -27.70 -43.37
N ASP A 5 37.34 -26.95 -43.03
CA ASP A 5 37.76 -25.63 -43.52
C ASP A 5 37.62 -25.43 -45.05
N VAL A 6 37.50 -24.16 -45.52
CA VAL A 6 38.57 -23.40 -46.24
C VAL A 6 38.15 -21.92 -46.48
N LYS A 7 38.87 -21.03 -45.77
CA LYS A 7 39.55 -19.75 -46.09
C LYS A 7 39.47 -19.05 -47.48
N GLN A 8 39.24 -17.72 -47.43
CA GLN A 8 39.74 -16.53 -48.19
C GLN A 8 39.72 -16.45 -49.74
N GLU A 9 39.31 -15.30 -50.31
CA GLU A 9 40.24 -14.25 -50.83
C GLU A 9 39.54 -12.93 -51.24
N GLN A 10 40.32 -11.85 -51.21
CA GLN A 10 40.00 -10.45 -51.53
C GLN A 10 39.83 -10.20 -53.04
N THR A 11 39.18 -9.09 -53.43
CA THR A 11 39.65 -8.16 -54.48
C THR A 11 38.82 -6.87 -54.53
N VAL A 12 39.45 -5.81 -55.03
CA VAL A 12 39.09 -4.38 -54.94
C VAL A 12 38.64 -3.86 -56.32
N SER A 13 37.81 -2.80 -56.32
CA SER A 13 37.57 -1.81 -57.41
C SER A 13 36.69 -2.24 -58.61
N PRO A 14 36.08 -1.32 -59.41
CA PRO A 14 36.41 0.11 -59.58
C PRO A 14 35.25 1.14 -59.67
N ALA A 15 35.70 2.39 -59.86
CA ALA A 15 35.04 3.69 -59.82
C ALA A 15 33.96 4.02 -60.89
N GLN A 16 33.00 4.88 -60.45
CA GLN A 16 32.31 6.05 -61.07
C GLN A 16 32.01 6.11 -62.58
N PRO A 17 30.88 6.72 -63.02
CA PRO A 17 30.82 8.20 -63.02
C PRO A 17 29.43 8.89 -62.91
N ALA A 18 29.51 10.13 -62.39
CA ALA A 18 28.81 11.36 -62.80
C ALA A 18 27.34 11.34 -63.28
N GLN A 19 26.45 11.96 -62.51
CA GLN A 19 25.15 12.45 -63.00
C GLN A 19 25.08 13.97 -63.05
N LYS A 20 24.65 14.45 -64.22
CA LYS A 20 24.56 15.85 -64.66
C LYS A 20 23.25 16.50 -64.21
N LYS A 21 23.35 17.79 -63.90
CA LYS A 21 22.23 18.74 -63.72
C LYS A 21 21.41 18.91 -65.02
N PRO A 22 20.07 19.06 -64.96
CA PRO A 22 19.25 19.28 -66.14
C PRO A 22 19.24 20.75 -66.62
N LYS A 23 19.09 20.89 -67.94
CA LYS A 23 19.06 22.13 -68.73
C LYS A 23 17.69 22.81 -68.68
N ALA A 24 17.67 24.14 -68.53
CA ALA A 24 16.55 24.99 -68.91
C ALA A 24 16.61 25.30 -70.42
N ILE A 25 15.43 25.29 -71.05
CA ILE A 25 15.20 25.49 -72.48
C ILE A 25 14.75 26.93 -72.71
N MET A 26 15.42 27.67 -73.60
CA MET A 26 14.79 28.77 -74.35
C MET A 26 15.22 28.73 -75.82
N PRO A 27 14.32 29.08 -76.77
CA PRO A 27 14.46 28.72 -78.17
C PRO A 27 15.21 29.74 -79.04
N LYS A 28 15.77 29.21 -80.13
CA LYS A 28 16.51 29.86 -81.22
C LYS A 28 15.60 30.77 -82.09
N LYS A 29 16.17 31.85 -82.65
CA LYS A 29 15.93 32.19 -84.07
C LYS A 29 17.08 32.97 -84.73
N LYS A 30 17.23 32.71 -86.03
CA LYS A 30 18.39 32.90 -86.91
C LYS A 30 18.62 34.33 -87.43
N ARG A 31 19.91 34.71 -87.45
CA ARG A 31 20.72 35.34 -88.53
C ARG A 31 20.00 35.97 -89.74
N LYS A 32 20.33 37.24 -90.04
CA LYS A 32 20.93 37.76 -91.31
C LYS A 32 21.27 39.26 -91.17
N TRP A 33 22.51 39.61 -91.55
CA TRP A 33 23.03 40.98 -91.79
C TRP A 33 22.58 41.51 -93.17
N PRO A 34 22.89 42.76 -93.64
CA PRO A 34 23.81 43.79 -93.11
C PRO A 34 23.29 45.25 -93.16
N LYS A 35 23.58 46.11 -92.17
CA LYS A 35 23.79 47.58 -92.33
C LYS A 35 24.61 48.14 -91.14
N ARG A 36 25.88 47.75 -91.05
CA ARG A 36 26.93 48.57 -90.42
C ARG A 36 27.19 49.71 -91.41
N VAL A 37 27.13 51.00 -91.07
CA VAL A 37 28.30 51.79 -90.66
C VAL A 37 27.89 53.13 -89.99
N ILE A 38 26.60 53.47 -89.89
CA ILE A 38 26.18 54.81 -89.42
C ILE A 38 25.84 54.86 -87.90
N SER A 39 25.50 53.72 -87.29
CA SER A 39 25.14 53.63 -85.87
C SER A 39 26.34 53.61 -84.90
N LEU A 40 27.56 53.36 -85.39
CA LEU A 40 28.76 53.26 -84.54
C LEU A 40 29.33 54.63 -84.14
N ALA A 41 29.04 55.69 -84.90
CA ALA A 41 29.48 57.06 -84.57
C ALA A 41 28.57 57.74 -83.53
N VAL A 42 27.26 57.45 -83.53
CA VAL A 42 26.30 58.02 -82.57
C VAL A 42 26.45 57.38 -81.18
N VAL A 43 26.79 56.08 -81.12
CA VAL A 43 27.04 55.40 -79.85
C VAL A 43 28.34 55.87 -79.19
N ALA A 44 29.40 56.16 -79.96
CA ALA A 44 30.63 56.72 -79.40
C ALA A 44 30.43 58.13 -78.82
N GLY A 45 29.62 58.98 -79.49
CA GLY A 45 29.28 60.31 -78.98
C GLY A 45 28.44 60.29 -77.70
N LEU A 46 27.47 59.38 -77.60
CA LEU A 46 26.65 59.22 -76.39
C LEU A 46 27.43 58.62 -75.21
N VAL A 47 28.40 57.74 -75.47
CA VAL A 47 29.27 57.19 -74.43
C VAL A 47 30.22 58.26 -73.86
N VAL A 48 30.76 59.15 -74.70
CA VAL A 48 31.62 60.26 -74.22
C VAL A 48 30.79 61.30 -73.46
N ALA A 49 29.56 61.61 -73.89
CA ALA A 49 28.66 62.50 -73.17
C ALA A 49 28.18 61.91 -71.81
N PHE A 50 27.97 60.60 -71.73
CA PHE A 50 27.64 59.89 -70.48
C PHE A 50 28.84 59.84 -69.52
N VAL A 51 30.06 59.71 -70.04
CA VAL A 51 31.29 59.73 -69.23
C VAL A 51 31.61 61.13 -68.70
N LEU A 52 31.32 62.19 -69.47
CA LEU A 52 31.56 63.58 -69.05
C LEU A 52 30.48 64.13 -68.10
N TRP A 53 29.25 63.59 -68.11
CA TRP A 53 28.23 63.93 -67.10
C TRP A 53 28.43 63.19 -65.77
N ARG A 54 29.38 62.24 -65.70
CA ARG A 54 29.76 61.55 -64.46
C ARG A 54 30.89 62.25 -63.67
N GLY A 55 31.24 63.48 -64.04
CA GLY A 55 32.22 64.32 -63.37
C GLY A 55 31.62 65.17 -62.25
N SER A 56 31.12 64.53 -61.20
CA SER A 56 30.95 65.08 -59.83
C SER A 56 30.40 63.97 -58.92
N SER A 57 31.19 62.91 -58.78
CA SER A 57 30.97 61.98 -57.68
C SER A 57 31.35 62.70 -56.38
N PRO A 58 30.47 62.78 -55.36
CA PRO A 58 30.93 63.11 -54.01
C PRO A 58 32.00 62.09 -53.62
N SER A 59 33.00 62.57 -52.88
CA SER A 59 34.10 61.80 -52.31
C SER A 59 33.61 60.42 -51.90
N GLN A 60 34.26 59.37 -52.43
CA GLN A 60 34.03 58.01 -51.99
C GLN A 60 34.30 57.97 -50.49
N ALA A 61 33.24 57.98 -49.69
CA ALA A 61 33.31 57.51 -48.32
C ALA A 61 33.75 56.05 -48.43
N VAL A 62 34.99 55.78 -48.01
CA VAL A 62 35.47 54.43 -47.83
C VAL A 62 34.49 53.80 -46.84
N ASN A 63 33.70 52.82 -47.29
CA ASN A 63 32.89 52.02 -46.40
C ASN A 63 33.85 51.07 -45.67
N LEU A 64 34.64 51.64 -44.77
CA LEU A 64 35.24 50.89 -43.68
C LEU A 64 34.04 50.39 -42.91
N GLY A 65 33.79 49.08 -42.97
CA GLY A 65 32.58 48.47 -42.44
C GLY A 65 32.51 48.57 -40.91
N TYR A 66 32.41 49.78 -40.37
CA TYR A 66 32.20 50.09 -38.97
C TYR A 66 30.79 50.68 -38.84
N ILE A 67 30.01 50.11 -37.94
CA ILE A 67 28.66 50.58 -37.62
C ILE A 67 28.76 51.38 -36.31
N PRO A 68 28.42 52.68 -36.33
CA PRO A 68 28.36 53.48 -35.11
C PRO A 68 27.06 53.19 -34.36
N VAL A 69 27.16 52.91 -33.06
CA VAL A 69 26.04 52.80 -32.12
C VAL A 69 26.24 53.78 -30.97
N THR A 70 25.16 54.43 -30.58
CA THR A 70 25.18 55.39 -29.46
C THR A 70 24.96 54.65 -28.15
N ALA A 71 25.85 54.85 -27.18
CA ALA A 71 25.67 54.34 -25.84
C ALA A 71 24.46 55.04 -25.19
N ALA A 72 23.47 54.25 -24.81
CA ALA A 72 22.20 54.76 -24.28
C ALA A 72 21.89 54.12 -22.93
N MET A 73 21.12 54.84 -22.11
CA MET A 73 20.51 54.22 -20.94
C MET A 73 19.41 53.29 -21.40
N GLY A 74 19.43 52.06 -20.89
CA GLY A 74 18.41 51.07 -21.18
C GLY A 74 18.18 50.14 -19.99
N ASP A 75 17.11 49.36 -20.10
CA ASP A 75 16.85 48.29 -19.15
C ASP A 75 17.49 47.01 -19.67
N LEU A 76 18.29 46.37 -18.83
CA LEU A 76 18.96 45.11 -19.14
C LEU A 76 18.36 43.99 -18.30
N THR A 77 17.87 42.95 -18.97
CA THR A 77 17.40 41.73 -18.30
C THR A 77 18.35 40.58 -18.65
N VAL A 78 18.99 40.03 -17.62
CA VAL A 78 19.79 38.81 -17.73
C VAL A 78 18.88 37.64 -17.49
N ALA A 79 18.85 36.72 -18.44
CA ALA A 79 18.00 35.55 -18.35
C ALA A 79 18.72 34.30 -18.85
N VAL A 80 18.31 33.17 -18.29
CA VAL A 80 18.75 31.84 -18.71
C VAL A 80 17.59 31.20 -19.47
N THR A 81 17.86 30.74 -20.68
CA THR A 81 16.85 30.11 -21.53
C THR A 81 17.03 28.60 -21.54
N GLY A 82 15.93 27.88 -21.61
CA GLY A 82 15.94 26.45 -21.87
C GLY A 82 14.58 25.99 -22.37
N THR A 83 14.52 24.73 -22.76
CA THR A 83 13.30 24.10 -23.25
C THR A 83 12.93 22.93 -22.34
N GLY A 84 11.63 22.63 -22.30
CA GLY A 84 11.08 21.53 -21.53
C GLY A 84 9.75 21.07 -22.09
N THR A 85 9.24 19.96 -21.56
CA THR A 85 7.91 19.45 -21.90
C THR A 85 7.00 19.61 -20.69
N VAL A 86 5.81 20.15 -20.92
CA VAL A 86 4.78 20.34 -19.88
C VAL A 86 4.30 19.00 -19.36
N GLN A 87 4.19 18.88 -18.06
CA GLN A 87 3.76 17.71 -17.30
C GLN A 87 2.73 18.15 -16.25
N PRO A 88 1.81 17.27 -15.86
CA PRO A 88 0.96 17.53 -14.69
C PRO A 88 1.82 17.62 -13.42
N ILE A 89 1.28 18.22 -12.36
CA ILE A 89 1.98 18.24 -11.05
C ILE A 89 2.10 16.83 -10.47
N ASP A 90 1.10 15.98 -10.69
CA ASP A 90 1.12 14.58 -10.32
C ASP A 90 0.43 13.73 -11.40
N SER A 91 0.87 12.49 -11.54
CA SER A 91 0.27 11.54 -12.46
C SER A 91 0.23 10.15 -11.85
N TYR A 92 -0.90 9.49 -11.98
CA TYR A 92 -1.05 8.11 -11.53
C TYR A 92 -1.40 7.18 -12.69
N LYS A 93 -0.62 6.11 -12.82
CA LYS A 93 -0.89 5.02 -13.76
C LYS A 93 -1.60 3.91 -13.02
N VAL A 94 -2.88 3.75 -13.31
CA VAL A 94 -3.73 2.71 -12.70
C VAL A 94 -3.37 1.38 -13.34
N THR A 95 -3.00 0.39 -12.53
CA THR A 95 -2.63 -0.96 -12.99
C THR A 95 -3.47 -2.01 -12.27
N ALA A 96 -3.81 -3.10 -12.94
CA ALA A 96 -4.44 -4.24 -12.29
C ALA A 96 -3.41 -5.09 -11.52
N LEU A 97 -3.77 -5.50 -10.31
CA LEU A 97 -3.03 -6.48 -9.51
C LEU A 97 -3.61 -7.90 -9.66
N VAL A 98 -4.78 -8.01 -10.31
CA VAL A 98 -5.57 -9.24 -10.43
C VAL A 98 -5.85 -9.54 -11.89
N LYS A 99 -6.26 -10.78 -12.15
CA LYS A 99 -6.76 -11.24 -13.44
C LYS A 99 -8.28 -11.39 -13.39
N GLY A 100 -8.95 -11.12 -14.50
CA GLY A 100 -10.40 -11.27 -14.61
C GLY A 100 -11.01 -10.37 -15.68
N GLU A 101 -12.30 -10.57 -15.92
CA GLU A 101 -13.09 -9.75 -16.84
C GLU A 101 -13.50 -8.44 -16.17
N VAL A 102 -13.39 -7.32 -16.89
CA VAL A 102 -13.92 -6.02 -16.44
C VAL A 102 -15.45 -6.04 -16.53
N LEU A 103 -16.12 -5.98 -15.38
CA LEU A 103 -17.58 -5.91 -15.31
C LEU A 103 -18.09 -4.50 -15.62
N GLU A 104 -17.43 -3.48 -15.08
CA GLU A 104 -17.83 -2.09 -15.31
C GLU A 104 -16.63 -1.14 -15.28
N ALA A 105 -16.76 -0.05 -16.05
CA ALA A 105 -15.81 1.06 -16.11
C ALA A 105 -16.62 2.37 -16.30
N PRO A 106 -17.12 2.99 -15.23
CA PRO A 106 -18.14 4.04 -15.29
C PRO A 106 -17.56 5.45 -15.52
N PHE A 107 -16.48 5.55 -16.29
CA PHE A 107 -15.80 6.81 -16.62
C PHE A 107 -15.33 6.77 -18.08
N GLU A 108 -15.18 7.92 -18.72
CA GLU A 108 -14.61 8.04 -20.06
C GLU A 108 -13.35 8.93 -20.06
N GLU A 109 -12.61 8.90 -21.16
CA GLU A 109 -11.46 9.79 -21.35
C GLU A 109 -11.91 11.26 -21.37
N GLY A 110 -11.22 12.09 -20.60
CA GLY A 110 -11.57 13.50 -20.39
C GLY A 110 -12.46 13.76 -19.16
N ASP A 111 -13.00 12.73 -18.52
CA ASP A 111 -13.79 12.90 -17.30
C ASP A 111 -12.91 13.30 -16.11
N THR A 112 -13.44 14.14 -15.23
CA THR A 112 -12.83 14.46 -13.94
C THR A 112 -13.29 13.45 -12.90
N VAL A 113 -12.34 12.83 -12.21
CA VAL A 113 -12.56 11.87 -11.12
C VAL A 113 -12.01 12.41 -9.81
N GLU A 114 -12.69 12.12 -8.72
CA GLU A 114 -12.21 12.39 -7.37
C GLU A 114 -11.41 11.21 -6.83
N LYS A 115 -10.63 11.46 -5.78
CA LYS A 115 -9.99 10.39 -5.03
C LYS A 115 -11.05 9.42 -4.49
N ASP A 116 -10.72 8.14 -4.58
CA ASP A 116 -11.53 6.98 -4.22
C ASP A 116 -12.75 6.72 -5.13
N ASP A 117 -12.92 7.48 -6.22
CA ASP A 117 -13.93 7.18 -7.23
C ASP A 117 -13.68 5.83 -7.90
N LEU A 118 -14.76 5.13 -8.20
CA LEU A 118 -14.71 3.82 -8.85
C LEU A 118 -14.26 3.95 -10.31
N LEU A 119 -13.14 3.31 -10.64
CA LEU A 119 -12.64 3.23 -12.00
C LEU A 119 -13.04 1.92 -12.65
N PHE A 120 -12.68 0.79 -12.05
CA PHE A 120 -12.97 -0.52 -12.63
C PHE A 120 -13.48 -1.50 -11.59
N ARG A 121 -14.49 -2.29 -11.95
CA ARG A 121 -14.90 -3.48 -11.21
C ARG A 121 -14.56 -4.72 -12.02
N ILE A 122 -13.81 -5.64 -11.44
CA ILE A 122 -13.37 -6.89 -12.09
C ILE A 122 -14.18 -8.06 -11.49
N ASP A 123 -14.49 -9.09 -12.29
CA ASP A 123 -15.19 -10.28 -11.80
C ASP A 123 -14.35 -11.00 -10.73
N ALA A 124 -14.89 -11.07 -9.52
CA ALA A 124 -14.23 -11.59 -8.32
C ALA A 124 -14.73 -12.97 -7.87
N LYS A 125 -15.55 -13.68 -8.67
CA LYS A 125 -16.17 -14.97 -8.27
C LYS A 125 -15.19 -16.00 -7.69
N ASP A 126 -13.98 -16.08 -8.25
CA ASP A 126 -12.94 -17.00 -7.76
C ASP A 126 -12.52 -16.67 -6.32
N VAL A 127 -12.38 -15.37 -6.02
CA VAL A 127 -12.00 -14.90 -4.67
C VAL A 127 -13.18 -14.94 -3.72
N GLU A 128 -14.40 -14.64 -4.18
CA GLU A 128 -15.61 -14.83 -3.36
C GLU A 128 -15.76 -16.28 -2.90
N THR A 129 -15.52 -17.24 -3.80
CA THR A 129 -15.51 -18.67 -3.46
C THR A 129 -14.39 -19.01 -2.46
N SER A 130 -13.20 -18.42 -2.62
CA SER A 130 -12.08 -18.56 -1.68
C SER A 130 -12.39 -18.00 -0.29
N ILE A 131 -13.10 -16.86 -0.22
CA ILE A 131 -13.58 -16.26 1.03
C ILE A 131 -14.56 -17.20 1.71
N GLN A 132 -15.54 -17.74 0.99
CA GLN A 132 -16.49 -18.71 1.55
C GLN A 132 -15.77 -19.94 2.12
N GLN A 133 -14.80 -20.49 1.39
CA GLN A 133 -13.99 -21.61 1.86
C GLN A 133 -13.18 -21.26 3.12
N SER A 134 -12.63 -20.04 3.18
CA SER A 134 -11.87 -19.55 4.33
C SER A 134 -12.77 -19.30 5.55
N GLN A 135 -13.99 -18.81 5.34
CA GLN A 135 -15.01 -18.65 6.40
C GLN A 135 -15.38 -20.01 7.00
N LEU A 136 -15.63 -21.03 6.17
CA LEU A 136 -15.90 -22.38 6.63
C LEU A 136 -14.71 -22.96 7.43
N SER A 137 -13.49 -22.66 7.02
CA SER A 137 -12.27 -23.04 7.75
C SER A 137 -12.20 -22.38 9.13
N VAL A 138 -12.54 -21.08 9.23
CA VAL A 138 -12.63 -20.36 10.50
C VAL A 138 -13.69 -20.98 11.41
N GLU A 139 -14.87 -21.27 10.87
CA GLU A 139 -15.95 -21.91 11.62
C GLU A 139 -15.52 -23.28 12.17
N GLN A 140 -14.91 -24.12 11.33
CA GLN A 140 -14.41 -25.43 11.75
C GLN A 140 -13.33 -25.32 12.85
N ALA A 141 -12.41 -24.36 12.72
CA ALA A 141 -11.37 -24.13 13.72
C ALA A 141 -11.96 -23.58 15.03
N GLN A 142 -12.98 -22.73 14.95
CA GLN A 142 -13.70 -22.21 16.11
C GLN A 142 -14.44 -23.31 16.86
N LEU A 143 -15.10 -24.22 16.14
CA LEU A 143 -15.76 -25.38 16.73
C LEU A 143 -14.74 -26.27 17.47
N SER A 144 -13.59 -26.56 16.85
CA SER A 144 -12.52 -27.33 17.49
C SER A 144 -11.97 -26.67 18.75
N TYR A 145 -11.77 -25.35 18.73
CA TYR A 145 -11.36 -24.59 19.92
C TYR A 145 -12.41 -24.67 21.03
N ASN A 146 -13.69 -24.44 20.70
CA ASN A 146 -14.79 -24.51 21.64
C ASN A 146 -14.95 -25.90 22.27
N GLU A 147 -14.82 -26.96 21.46
CA GLU A 147 -14.84 -28.34 21.95
C GLU A 147 -13.70 -28.62 22.93
N THR A 148 -12.49 -28.10 22.67
CA THR A 148 -11.33 -28.28 23.54
C THR A 148 -11.50 -27.54 24.87
N VAL A 149 -12.00 -26.31 24.83
CA VAL A 149 -12.33 -25.52 26.04
C VAL A 149 -13.45 -26.18 26.84
N LYS A 150 -14.49 -26.68 26.17
CA LYS A 150 -15.58 -27.41 26.80
C LYS A 150 -15.08 -28.69 27.46
N SER A 151 -14.24 -29.47 26.78
CA SER A 151 -13.62 -30.68 27.31
C SER A 151 -12.81 -30.39 28.58
N LYS A 152 -11.99 -29.33 28.60
CA LYS A 152 -11.29 -28.89 29.82
C LYS A 152 -12.28 -28.55 30.95
N SER A 153 -13.35 -27.83 30.66
CA SER A 153 -14.37 -27.49 31.67
C SER A 153 -15.07 -28.73 32.22
N ASP A 154 -15.41 -29.69 31.36
CA ASP A 154 -16.09 -30.93 31.75
C ASP A 154 -15.14 -31.86 32.52
N THR A 155 -13.86 -31.91 32.18
CA THR A 155 -12.84 -32.59 32.98
C THR A 155 -12.76 -31.96 34.38
N LEU A 156 -12.62 -30.63 34.49
CA LEU A 156 -12.51 -29.94 35.78
C LEU A 156 -13.75 -30.13 36.67
N LYS A 157 -14.96 -30.17 36.10
CA LYS A 157 -16.19 -30.44 36.88
C LYS A 157 -16.24 -31.84 37.48
N ASN A 158 -15.60 -32.81 36.81
CA ASN A 158 -15.63 -34.22 37.19
C ASN A 158 -14.34 -34.69 37.88
N VAL A 159 -13.41 -33.78 38.18
CA VAL A 159 -12.19 -34.08 38.95
C VAL A 159 -12.54 -34.58 40.35
N ASP A 160 -13.54 -33.97 41.00
CA ASP A 160 -13.92 -34.31 42.38
C ASP A 160 -14.81 -35.55 42.45
N ILE A 161 -14.39 -36.54 43.24
CA ILE A 161 -15.20 -37.70 43.60
C ILE A 161 -16.01 -37.33 44.83
N LYS A 162 -17.34 -37.40 44.74
CA LYS A 162 -18.27 -37.03 45.81
C LYS A 162 -19.03 -38.24 46.32
N ALA A 163 -19.23 -38.32 47.63
CA ALA A 163 -20.11 -39.31 48.25
C ALA A 163 -21.57 -39.09 47.80
N ASN A 164 -22.30 -40.19 47.59
CA ASN A 164 -23.72 -40.21 47.19
C ASN A 164 -24.67 -40.65 48.33
N ALA A 165 -24.13 -40.76 49.54
CA ALA A 165 -24.83 -41.16 50.76
C ALA A 165 -24.10 -40.65 51.99
N THR A 166 -24.84 -40.55 53.10
CA THR A 166 -24.28 -40.38 54.44
C THR A 166 -24.14 -41.75 55.10
N GLY A 167 -22.99 -42.06 55.70
CA GLY A 167 -22.75 -43.33 56.39
C GLY A 167 -21.28 -43.57 56.73
N VAL A 168 -20.94 -44.83 57.03
CA VAL A 168 -19.58 -45.28 57.35
C VAL A 168 -19.02 -46.06 56.16
N VAL A 169 -17.78 -45.78 55.79
CA VAL A 169 -17.07 -46.49 54.72
C VAL A 169 -16.77 -47.92 55.15
N GLN A 170 -17.27 -48.91 54.42
CA GLN A 170 -17.09 -50.34 54.70
C GLN A 170 -15.84 -50.90 54.01
N GLU A 171 -15.71 -50.64 52.72
CA GLU A 171 -14.63 -51.14 51.88
C GLU A 171 -14.24 -50.05 50.87
N VAL A 172 -12.93 -49.95 50.59
CA VAL A 172 -12.37 -49.04 49.60
C VAL A 172 -11.64 -49.85 48.54
N TYR A 173 -12.06 -49.73 47.27
CA TYR A 173 -11.61 -50.61 46.18
C TYR A 173 -10.29 -50.16 45.52
N TYR A 174 -9.90 -48.90 45.65
CA TYR A 174 -8.75 -48.32 44.95
C TYR A 174 -7.83 -47.53 45.87
N LYS A 175 -6.56 -47.43 45.47
CA LYS A 175 -5.53 -46.64 46.16
C LYS A 175 -5.11 -45.45 45.31
N VAL A 176 -4.56 -44.43 45.98
CA VAL A 176 -3.96 -43.27 45.30
C VAL A 176 -2.89 -43.75 44.31
N GLY A 177 -2.97 -43.28 43.07
CA GLY A 177 -2.12 -43.69 41.94
C GLY A 177 -2.77 -44.71 40.99
N ASP A 178 -3.89 -45.32 41.36
CA ASP A 178 -4.57 -46.28 40.48
C ASP A 178 -5.31 -45.58 39.33
N MET A 179 -5.38 -46.23 38.17
CA MET A 179 -6.24 -45.82 37.06
C MET A 179 -7.64 -46.38 37.26
N ILE A 180 -8.62 -45.49 37.20
CA ILE A 180 -10.03 -45.82 37.40
C ILE A 180 -10.82 -45.39 36.17
N SER A 181 -11.76 -46.23 35.73
CA SER A 181 -12.68 -45.92 34.63
C SER A 181 -13.94 -45.26 35.15
N ALA A 182 -14.61 -44.45 34.32
CA ALA A 182 -15.90 -43.88 34.67
C ALA A 182 -16.91 -45.00 34.99
N GLY A 183 -17.67 -44.83 36.08
CA GLY A 183 -18.63 -45.80 36.58
C GLY A 183 -18.07 -46.88 37.52
N SER A 184 -16.75 -46.98 37.69
CA SER A 184 -16.14 -47.95 38.60
C SER A 184 -16.51 -47.67 40.08
N PRO A 185 -16.72 -48.72 40.89
CA PRO A 185 -17.05 -48.59 42.31
C PRO A 185 -15.81 -48.18 43.13
N ILE A 186 -15.85 -47.03 43.80
CA ILE A 186 -14.75 -46.48 44.60
C ILE A 186 -14.77 -47.02 46.03
N ALA A 187 -15.93 -46.95 46.68
CA ALA A 187 -16.09 -47.37 48.06
C ALA A 187 -17.56 -47.68 48.37
N ASP A 188 -17.78 -48.61 49.28
CA ASP A 188 -19.10 -48.93 49.80
C ASP A 188 -19.37 -48.15 51.09
N ILE A 189 -20.50 -47.44 51.12
CA ILE A 189 -21.01 -46.71 52.28
C ILE A 189 -22.18 -47.49 52.87
N LEU A 190 -22.10 -47.71 54.17
CA LEU A 190 -23.13 -48.36 54.96
C LEU A 190 -23.73 -47.38 55.97
N ASP A 191 -25.05 -47.24 55.98
CA ASP A 191 -25.75 -46.50 57.03
C ASP A 191 -25.78 -47.33 58.31
N ARG A 192 -24.85 -47.05 59.25
CA ARG A 192 -24.79 -47.70 60.57
C ARG A 192 -25.74 -47.08 61.59
N ASP A 193 -26.24 -45.88 61.34
CA ASP A 193 -27.07 -45.13 62.28
C ASP A 193 -28.52 -45.59 62.23
N ASN A 194 -28.96 -46.15 61.09
CA ASN A 194 -30.30 -46.67 60.90
C ASN A 194 -30.27 -48.15 60.51
N LEU A 195 -31.08 -48.96 61.20
CA LEU A 195 -31.34 -50.36 60.88
C LEU A 195 -32.82 -50.55 60.53
N ILE A 196 -33.09 -51.55 59.70
CA ILE A 196 -34.44 -52.01 59.36
C ILE A 196 -34.62 -53.40 59.96
N LEU A 197 -35.55 -53.53 60.90
CA LEU A 197 -36.03 -54.81 61.37
C LEU A 197 -37.20 -55.25 60.49
N THR A 198 -37.09 -56.41 59.84
CA THR A 198 -38.19 -57.00 59.06
C THR A 198 -38.82 -58.11 59.87
N VAL A 199 -40.05 -57.91 60.32
CA VAL A 199 -40.77 -58.86 61.18
C VAL A 199 -42.15 -59.17 60.61
N PRO A 200 -42.60 -60.44 60.64
CA PRO A 200 -43.94 -60.81 60.25
C PRO A 200 -44.95 -60.42 61.34
N PHE A 201 -46.02 -59.73 60.96
CA PHE A 201 -47.21 -59.51 61.79
C PHE A 201 -48.39 -60.28 61.24
N HIS A 202 -49.38 -60.64 62.07
CA HIS A 202 -50.60 -61.26 61.56
C HIS A 202 -51.31 -60.32 60.58
N ALA A 203 -51.78 -60.85 59.44
CA ALA A 203 -52.33 -60.05 58.35
C ALA A 203 -53.53 -59.17 58.77
N ALA A 204 -54.30 -59.62 59.76
CA ALA A 204 -55.43 -58.87 60.32
C ALA A 204 -54.98 -57.60 61.06
N ASP A 205 -53.91 -57.67 61.83
CA ASP A 205 -53.36 -56.54 62.59
C ASP A 205 -52.55 -55.61 61.67
N ALA A 206 -51.78 -56.20 60.75
CA ALA A 206 -50.96 -55.48 59.77
C ALA A 206 -51.78 -54.69 58.74
N ALA A 207 -53.08 -55.00 58.56
CA ALA A 207 -53.97 -54.26 57.69
C ALA A 207 -54.23 -52.81 58.17
N GLY A 208 -54.08 -52.55 59.48
CA GLY A 208 -54.24 -51.23 60.07
C GLY A 208 -52.96 -50.39 60.16
N PHE A 209 -51.80 -50.96 59.82
CA PHE A 209 -50.52 -50.26 59.94
C PHE A 209 -50.26 -49.33 58.77
N TYR A 210 -49.59 -48.22 59.06
CA TYR A 210 -49.17 -47.24 58.07
C TYR A 210 -47.75 -46.76 58.33
N ALA A 211 -47.05 -46.34 57.28
CA ALA A 211 -45.69 -45.82 57.39
C ALA A 211 -45.68 -44.57 58.30
N GLY A 212 -44.68 -44.49 59.18
CA GLY A 212 -44.53 -43.45 60.19
C GLY A 212 -45.18 -43.75 61.55
N GLN A 213 -45.91 -44.86 61.68
CA GLN A 213 -46.43 -45.29 62.98
C GLN A 213 -45.30 -45.69 63.93
N THR A 214 -45.39 -45.32 65.21
CA THR A 214 -44.39 -45.68 66.22
C THR A 214 -44.46 -47.16 66.57
N ALA A 215 -43.30 -47.81 66.62
CA ALA A 215 -43.14 -49.21 66.97
C ALA A 215 -42.13 -49.35 68.13
N GLN A 216 -42.37 -50.29 69.02
CA GLN A 216 -41.39 -50.70 70.02
C GLN A 216 -40.67 -51.95 69.52
N VAL A 217 -39.35 -51.89 69.46
CA VAL A 217 -38.52 -52.99 68.97
C VAL A 217 -37.73 -53.56 70.14
N PHE A 218 -37.89 -54.85 70.39
CA PHE A 218 -37.16 -55.59 71.41
C PHE A 218 -36.03 -56.35 70.75
N VAL A 219 -34.79 -56.10 71.19
CA VAL A 219 -33.62 -56.79 70.66
C VAL A 219 -33.42 -58.10 71.41
N ASP A 220 -33.29 -59.20 70.68
CA ASP A 220 -33.09 -60.53 71.26
C ASP A 220 -31.71 -60.61 71.94
N GLY A 221 -31.68 -61.17 73.15
CA GLY A 221 -30.45 -61.40 73.91
C GLY A 221 -29.96 -60.23 74.78
N THR A 222 -30.33 -58.98 74.47
CA THR A 222 -29.95 -57.81 75.28
C THR A 222 -31.07 -57.31 76.20
N TYR A 223 -32.32 -57.74 75.97
CA TYR A 223 -33.53 -57.24 76.66
C TYR A 223 -33.75 -55.72 76.55
N GLU A 224 -33.10 -55.06 75.59
CA GLU A 224 -33.26 -53.63 75.35
C GLU A 224 -34.47 -53.36 74.44
N THR A 225 -35.23 -52.32 74.77
CA THR A 225 -36.34 -51.83 73.94
C THR A 225 -35.92 -50.53 73.25
N LEU A 226 -35.94 -50.54 71.92
CA LEU A 226 -35.66 -49.39 71.08
C LEU A 226 -36.96 -48.85 70.49
N SER A 227 -37.07 -47.53 70.36
CA SER A 227 -38.14 -46.92 69.58
C SER A 227 -37.79 -46.95 68.10
N GLY A 228 -38.71 -47.48 67.30
CA GLY A 228 -38.66 -47.48 65.85
C GLY A 228 -39.91 -46.85 65.24
N THR A 229 -39.89 -46.69 63.93
CA THR A 229 -41.03 -46.25 63.14
C THR A 229 -41.26 -47.23 62.01
N VAL A 230 -42.52 -47.56 61.72
CA VAL A 230 -42.88 -48.39 60.56
C VAL A 230 -42.40 -47.68 59.29
N ASP A 231 -41.50 -48.33 58.56
CA ASP A 231 -40.94 -47.84 57.29
C ASP A 231 -41.88 -48.22 56.13
N SER A 232 -42.23 -49.50 56.06
CA SER A 232 -43.15 -50.02 55.05
C SER A 232 -43.83 -51.30 55.50
N VAL A 233 -45.03 -51.54 54.97
CA VAL A 233 -45.81 -52.77 55.18
C VAL A 233 -45.91 -53.48 53.84
N ALA A 234 -45.60 -54.77 53.79
CA ALA A 234 -45.67 -55.56 52.57
C ALA A 234 -47.10 -55.61 52.04
N VAL A 235 -47.25 -55.58 50.71
CA VAL A 235 -48.57 -55.58 50.06
C VAL A 235 -49.19 -56.98 50.02
N SER A 236 -48.36 -58.02 50.09
CA SER A 236 -48.75 -59.43 49.98
C SER A 236 -48.74 -60.14 51.33
N ASP A 237 -49.75 -60.97 51.57
CA ASP A 237 -49.76 -61.91 52.69
C ASP A 237 -48.95 -63.16 52.35
N GLN A 238 -48.22 -63.66 53.34
CA GLN A 238 -47.43 -64.87 53.28
C GLN A 238 -47.92 -65.88 54.32
N THR A 239 -47.74 -67.16 54.04
CA THR A 239 -48.04 -68.22 55.00
C THR A 239 -46.91 -68.30 56.03
N GLY A 240 -47.19 -67.88 57.26
CA GLY A 240 -46.27 -67.95 58.39
C GLY A 240 -46.22 -69.32 59.05
N ALA A 241 -45.42 -69.42 60.12
CA ALA A 241 -45.35 -70.63 60.93
C ALA A 241 -46.74 -71.03 61.47
N GLY A 242 -47.10 -72.31 61.36
CA GLY A 242 -48.40 -72.83 61.82
C GLY A 242 -49.60 -72.53 60.90
N GLY A 243 -49.39 -72.07 59.65
CA GLY A 243 -50.47 -71.87 58.66
C GLY A 243 -51.24 -70.56 58.80
N THR A 244 -50.74 -69.61 59.60
CA THR A 244 -51.33 -68.28 59.76
C THR A 244 -50.92 -67.35 58.62
N LEU A 245 -51.80 -66.43 58.22
CA LEU A 245 -51.46 -65.38 57.26
C LEU A 245 -50.71 -64.28 57.98
N VAL A 246 -49.48 -64.00 57.54
CA VAL A 246 -48.61 -62.95 58.06
C VAL A 246 -48.23 -61.97 56.96
N ARG A 247 -47.92 -60.75 57.34
CA ARG A 247 -47.48 -59.67 56.47
C ARG A 247 -46.20 -59.09 57.03
N GLU A 248 -45.18 -58.98 56.19
CA GLU A 248 -43.88 -58.42 56.61
C GLU A 248 -44.02 -56.92 56.84
N VAL A 249 -43.56 -56.46 58.00
CA VAL A 249 -43.48 -55.05 58.34
C VAL A 249 -42.03 -54.71 58.56
N LYS A 250 -41.54 -53.71 57.81
CA LYS A 250 -40.21 -53.14 57.96
C LYS A 250 -40.28 -51.99 58.94
N ILE A 251 -39.49 -52.05 60.00
CA ILE A 251 -39.45 -51.05 61.06
C ILE A 251 -38.05 -50.44 61.07
N LYS A 252 -37.97 -49.13 60.85
CA LYS A 252 -36.73 -48.37 60.95
C LYS A 252 -36.43 -48.05 62.41
N VAL A 253 -35.22 -48.38 62.85
CA VAL A 253 -34.74 -48.21 64.22
C VAL A 253 -33.40 -47.48 64.18
N VAL A 254 -33.19 -46.54 65.10
CA VAL A 254 -31.89 -45.87 65.28
C VAL A 254 -30.98 -46.80 66.07
N ASN A 255 -29.79 -47.09 65.53
CA ASN A 255 -28.85 -48.01 66.15
C ASN A 255 -28.13 -47.34 67.34
N PRO A 256 -28.25 -47.88 68.58
CA PRO A 256 -27.51 -47.36 69.74
C PRO A 256 -26.01 -47.70 69.72
N GLY A 257 -25.53 -48.43 68.70
CA GLY A 257 -24.11 -48.71 68.44
C GLY A 257 -23.68 -50.16 68.71
N ALA A 258 -24.55 -50.98 69.29
CA ALA A 258 -24.28 -52.39 69.59
C ALA A 258 -24.95 -53.39 68.62
N LEU A 259 -25.81 -52.91 67.70
CA LEU A 259 -26.57 -53.77 66.78
C LEU A 259 -25.89 -53.87 65.42
N GLY A 260 -25.97 -55.06 64.82
CA GLY A 260 -25.48 -55.35 63.47
C GLY A 260 -26.41 -56.30 62.71
N SER A 261 -25.99 -56.76 61.54
CA SER A 261 -26.77 -57.65 60.68
C SER A 261 -26.99 -59.06 61.24
N THR A 262 -26.28 -59.41 62.32
CA THR A 262 -26.43 -60.69 63.04
C THR A 262 -27.39 -60.57 64.23
N SER A 263 -27.83 -59.36 64.58
CA SER A 263 -28.80 -59.13 65.65
C SER A 263 -30.19 -59.51 65.14
N THR A 264 -30.98 -60.13 66.01
CA THR A 264 -32.41 -60.38 65.77
C THR A 264 -33.25 -59.62 66.80
N GLY A 265 -34.52 -59.41 66.48
CA GLY A 265 -35.45 -58.76 67.39
C GLY A 265 -36.89 -59.04 67.04
N THR A 266 -37.76 -58.69 67.99
CA THR A 266 -39.22 -58.70 67.85
C THR A 266 -39.72 -57.27 67.90
N ALA A 267 -40.93 -57.01 67.43
CA ALA A 267 -41.51 -55.68 67.50
C ALA A 267 -42.98 -55.71 67.89
N SER A 268 -43.43 -54.62 68.50
CA SER A 268 -44.81 -54.37 68.88
C SER A 268 -45.25 -53.01 68.33
N ILE A 269 -46.39 -52.99 67.64
CA ILE A 269 -46.99 -51.78 67.06
C ILE A 269 -48.35 -51.58 67.71
N GLY A 270 -48.47 -50.57 68.58
CA GLY A 270 -49.68 -50.35 69.36
C GLY A 270 -49.90 -51.46 70.40
N THR A 271 -50.92 -52.30 70.17
CA THR A 271 -51.24 -53.49 71.00
C THR A 271 -50.96 -54.82 70.29
N ALA A 272 -50.46 -54.77 69.05
CA ALA A 272 -50.19 -55.93 68.24
C ALA A 272 -48.70 -56.29 68.32
N ASP A 273 -48.41 -57.54 68.65
CA ASP A 273 -47.05 -58.08 68.67
C ASP A 273 -46.75 -58.84 67.38
N CYS A 274 -45.48 -58.87 66.98
CA CYS A 274 -45.07 -59.63 65.80
C CYS A 274 -45.31 -61.13 66.00
N ALA A 275 -45.70 -61.82 64.92
CA ALA A 275 -45.93 -63.26 64.89
C ALA A 275 -44.62 -64.09 64.98
N GLY A 276 -43.47 -63.44 64.79
CA GLY A 276 -42.15 -64.05 64.91
C GLY A 276 -41.04 -62.99 64.88
N GLY A 277 -39.85 -63.38 65.38
CA GLY A 277 -38.66 -62.55 65.34
C GLY A 277 -38.11 -62.38 63.93
N GLY A 278 -37.38 -61.28 63.73
CA GLY A 278 -36.76 -60.91 62.46
C GLY A 278 -35.30 -60.53 62.65
N ALA A 279 -34.55 -60.48 61.55
CA ALA A 279 -33.17 -60.01 61.56
C ALA A 279 -33.12 -58.49 61.31
N PHE A 280 -32.17 -57.81 61.96
CA PHE A 280 -31.83 -56.44 61.60
C PHE A 280 -31.02 -56.44 60.31
N ALA A 281 -31.37 -55.56 59.38
CA ALA A 281 -30.59 -55.23 58.20
C ALA A 281 -30.19 -53.75 58.24
N TYR A 282 -29.08 -53.38 57.61
CA TYR A 282 -28.75 -51.96 57.48
C TYR A 282 -29.76 -51.24 56.61
N ALA A 283 -30.13 -50.01 56.99
CA ALA A 283 -31.19 -49.28 56.30
C ALA A 283 -30.82 -48.92 54.86
N ALA A 284 -29.55 -48.69 54.58
CA ALA A 284 -29.05 -48.46 53.23
C ALA A 284 -27.58 -48.87 53.09
N GLN A 285 -27.25 -49.48 51.96
CA GLN A 285 -25.89 -49.63 51.45
C GLN A 285 -25.84 -48.95 50.08
N LYS A 286 -24.88 -48.06 49.88
CA LYS A 286 -24.67 -47.37 48.59
C LYS A 286 -23.20 -47.40 48.22
N THR A 287 -22.92 -47.56 46.93
CA THR A 287 -21.56 -47.52 46.41
C THR A 287 -21.27 -46.15 45.80
N ILE A 288 -20.18 -45.53 46.22
CA ILE A 288 -19.62 -44.34 45.56
C ILE A 288 -19.05 -44.79 44.23
N THR A 289 -19.49 -44.22 43.11
CA THR A 289 -18.99 -44.54 41.77
C THR A 289 -18.19 -43.37 41.19
N ALA A 290 -17.16 -43.67 40.41
CA ALA A 290 -16.39 -42.67 39.68
C ALA A 290 -17.25 -41.94 38.64
N THR A 291 -17.30 -40.61 38.68
CA THR A 291 -18.02 -39.77 37.69
C THR A 291 -17.24 -39.59 36.40
N ALA A 292 -15.91 -39.62 36.46
CA ALA A 292 -14.99 -39.60 35.33
C ALA A 292 -13.90 -40.66 35.51
N GLY A 293 -13.17 -40.96 34.43
CA GLY A 293 -11.99 -41.82 34.49
C GLY A 293 -10.71 -41.01 34.62
N GLY A 294 -9.70 -41.57 35.29
CA GLY A 294 -8.40 -40.92 35.48
C GLY A 294 -7.52 -41.60 36.53
N GLU A 295 -6.30 -41.08 36.69
CA GLU A 295 -5.40 -41.43 37.79
C GLU A 295 -5.92 -40.79 39.09
N LEU A 296 -6.12 -41.61 40.13
CA LEU A 296 -6.59 -41.13 41.42
C LEU A 296 -5.47 -40.36 42.14
N ALA A 297 -5.57 -39.03 42.20
CA ALA A 297 -4.54 -38.17 42.80
C ALA A 297 -4.63 -38.08 44.33
N SER A 298 -5.85 -38.14 44.86
CA SER A 298 -6.08 -38.13 46.30
C SER A 298 -7.31 -38.92 46.67
N LEU A 299 -7.25 -39.55 47.85
CA LEU A 299 -8.36 -40.24 48.47
C LEU A 299 -8.33 -39.91 49.97
N SER A 300 -9.38 -39.26 50.45
CA SER A 300 -9.51 -38.73 51.80
C SER A 300 -10.31 -39.64 52.72
N ILE A 301 -10.65 -40.84 52.28
CA ILE A 301 -11.43 -41.82 53.02
C ILE A 301 -10.64 -43.10 53.26
N LYS A 302 -10.86 -43.70 54.43
CA LYS A 302 -10.39 -45.03 54.81
C LYS A 302 -11.56 -45.84 55.38
N GLU A 303 -11.39 -47.15 55.45
CA GLU A 303 -12.36 -48.03 56.09
C GLU A 303 -12.64 -47.58 57.54
N GLY A 304 -13.91 -47.43 57.87
CA GLY A 304 -14.37 -46.92 59.18
C GLY A 304 -14.59 -45.41 59.27
N ASP A 305 -14.17 -44.62 58.27
CA ASP A 305 -14.43 -43.18 58.26
C ASP A 305 -15.91 -42.87 58.01
N ARG A 306 -16.41 -41.78 58.62
CA ARG A 306 -17.76 -41.25 58.38
C ARG A 306 -17.75 -40.24 57.25
N VAL A 307 -18.68 -40.39 56.32
CA VAL A 307 -18.89 -39.48 55.18
C VAL A 307 -20.32 -38.94 55.15
N THR A 308 -20.48 -37.71 54.68
CA THR A 308 -21.81 -37.10 54.44
C THR A 308 -22.12 -37.03 52.95
N ASP A 309 -23.41 -37.00 52.61
CA ASP A 309 -23.84 -36.81 51.22
C ASP A 309 -23.16 -35.57 50.58
N ARG A 310 -22.71 -35.73 49.33
CA ARG A 310 -21.98 -34.74 48.52
C ARG A 310 -20.60 -34.32 49.05
N GLN A 311 -20.09 -34.93 50.11
CA GLN A 311 -18.73 -34.68 50.59
C GLN A 311 -17.71 -35.14 49.54
N VAL A 312 -16.68 -34.32 49.29
CA VAL A 312 -15.56 -34.71 48.43
C VAL A 312 -14.73 -35.75 49.17
N VAL A 313 -14.63 -36.96 48.61
CA VAL A 313 -13.92 -38.10 49.19
C VAL A 313 -12.59 -38.38 48.49
N GLY A 314 -12.37 -37.78 47.33
CA GLY A 314 -11.13 -37.89 46.56
C GLY A 314 -11.17 -37.01 45.32
N ALA A 315 -10.06 -36.97 44.59
CA ALA A 315 -9.97 -36.24 43.34
C ALA A 315 -9.05 -36.94 42.35
N PHE A 316 -9.40 -36.86 41.07
CA PHE A 316 -8.55 -37.29 39.97
C PHE A 316 -7.45 -36.26 39.69
N LYS A 317 -6.35 -36.73 39.10
CA LYS A 317 -5.30 -35.84 38.60
C LYS A 317 -5.83 -35.03 37.43
N ALA A 318 -5.78 -33.70 37.53
CA ALA A 318 -6.16 -32.82 36.43
C ALA A 318 -5.21 -33.03 35.25
N THR A 319 -5.77 -33.33 34.07
CA THR A 319 -5.01 -33.36 32.83
C THR A 319 -4.70 -31.93 32.39
N ASP A 320 -3.43 -31.66 32.08
CA ASP A 320 -3.05 -30.40 31.45
C ASP A 320 -3.51 -30.40 29.98
N MET A 321 -4.45 -29.52 29.67
CA MET A 321 -5.00 -29.33 28.33
C MET A 321 -4.56 -27.99 27.72
N ASP A 322 -3.68 -27.24 28.38
CA ASP A 322 -3.29 -25.90 27.95
C ASP A 322 -2.59 -25.93 26.59
N ALA A 323 -1.72 -26.93 26.38
CA ALA A 323 -1.09 -27.15 25.07
C ALA A 323 -2.11 -27.45 23.96
N GLN A 324 -3.16 -28.22 24.25
CA GLN A 324 -4.20 -28.54 23.27
C GLN A 324 -5.07 -27.31 22.95
N ILE A 325 -5.44 -26.53 23.96
CA ILE A 325 -6.19 -25.28 23.78
C ILE A 325 -5.37 -24.30 22.95
N GLU A 326 -4.08 -24.18 23.25
CA GLU A 326 -3.18 -23.29 22.52
C GLU A 326 -3.02 -23.72 21.06
N ASN A 327 -2.87 -25.01 20.79
CA ASN A 327 -2.85 -25.54 19.43
C ASN A 327 -4.15 -25.22 18.65
N SER A 328 -5.32 -25.43 19.26
CA SER A 328 -6.60 -25.09 18.63
C SER A 328 -6.79 -23.57 18.45
N ARG A 329 -6.27 -22.75 19.38
CA ARG A 329 -6.27 -21.28 19.27
C ARG A 329 -5.40 -20.82 18.10
N ILE A 330 -4.21 -21.40 17.94
CA ILE A 330 -3.32 -21.13 16.80
C ILE A 330 -3.99 -21.56 15.50
N GLY A 331 -4.66 -22.72 15.48
CA GLY A 331 -5.44 -23.18 14.33
C GLY A 331 -6.51 -22.18 13.91
N LEU A 332 -7.28 -21.66 14.87
CA LEU A 332 -8.28 -20.61 14.64
C LEU A 332 -7.63 -19.32 14.11
N GLN A 333 -6.53 -18.88 14.71
CA GLN A 333 -5.82 -17.68 14.27
C GLN A 333 -5.30 -17.82 12.82
N ASN A 334 -4.75 -18.98 12.46
CA ASN A 334 -4.30 -19.25 11.09
C ASN A 334 -5.46 -19.21 10.09
N ALA A 335 -6.62 -19.79 10.43
CA ALA A 335 -7.80 -19.74 9.59
C ALA A 335 -8.31 -18.30 9.41
N GLN A 336 -8.28 -17.49 10.48
CA GLN A 336 -8.65 -16.06 10.42
C GLN A 336 -7.70 -15.25 9.54
N LEU A 337 -6.40 -15.49 9.62
CA LEU A 337 -5.42 -14.84 8.75
C LEU A 337 -5.61 -15.23 7.28
N ALA A 338 -5.95 -16.49 7.00
CA ALA A 338 -6.29 -16.93 5.65
C ALA A 338 -7.54 -16.21 5.11
N LEU A 339 -8.59 -16.08 5.93
CA LEU A 339 -9.78 -15.30 5.60
C LEU A 339 -9.44 -13.84 5.32
N GLN A 340 -8.65 -13.20 6.18
CA GLN A 340 -8.21 -11.82 5.99
C GLN A 340 -7.41 -11.65 4.69
N SER A 341 -6.51 -12.58 4.37
CA SER A 341 -5.78 -12.56 3.11
C SER A 341 -6.72 -12.66 1.91
N ALA A 342 -7.74 -13.52 1.97
CA ALA A 342 -8.73 -13.64 0.90
C ALA A 342 -9.60 -12.37 0.77
N GLN A 343 -9.91 -11.70 1.88
CA GLN A 343 -10.61 -10.41 1.88
C GLN A 343 -9.77 -9.29 1.28
N ASN A 344 -8.49 -9.18 1.64
CA ASN A 344 -7.58 -8.20 1.04
C ASN A 344 -7.42 -8.45 -0.48
N GLN A 345 -7.46 -9.70 -0.92
CA GLN A 345 -7.45 -10.03 -2.34
C GLN A 345 -8.71 -9.53 -3.05
N LEU A 346 -9.89 -9.57 -2.41
CA LEU A 346 -11.14 -9.07 -2.97
C LEU A 346 -11.11 -7.56 -3.18
N GLU A 347 -10.47 -6.81 -2.28
CA GLU A 347 -10.30 -5.36 -2.43
C GLU A 347 -9.56 -5.01 -3.73
N ASN A 348 -8.60 -5.83 -4.16
CA ASN A 348 -7.88 -5.62 -5.41
C ASN A 348 -8.74 -5.78 -6.69
N TYR A 349 -9.96 -6.33 -6.60
CA TYR A 349 -10.91 -6.44 -7.72
C TYR A 349 -11.75 -5.17 -7.92
N THR A 350 -11.72 -4.26 -6.96
CA THR A 350 -12.35 -2.94 -7.06
C THR A 350 -11.24 -1.90 -7.15
N ILE A 351 -11.04 -1.36 -8.35
CA ILE A 351 -9.98 -0.38 -8.62
C ILE A 351 -10.58 1.01 -8.52
N THR A 352 -10.09 1.79 -7.55
CA THR A 352 -10.47 3.18 -7.33
C THR A 352 -9.38 4.15 -7.75
N SER A 353 -9.73 5.42 -7.89
CA SER A 353 -8.77 6.48 -8.19
C SER A 353 -7.96 6.86 -6.95
N PRO A 354 -6.61 6.81 -6.96
CA PRO A 354 -5.81 7.21 -5.81
C PRO A 354 -5.62 8.74 -5.69
N ILE A 355 -5.87 9.48 -6.77
CA ILE A 355 -5.74 10.94 -6.83
C ILE A 355 -7.01 11.54 -7.45
N SER A 356 -7.31 12.80 -7.11
CA SER A 356 -8.31 13.56 -7.86
C SER A 356 -7.66 14.15 -9.10
N GLY A 357 -8.30 14.05 -10.26
CA GLY A 357 -7.72 14.53 -11.52
C GLY A 357 -8.57 14.21 -12.74
N THR A 358 -7.99 14.42 -13.92
CA THR A 358 -8.66 14.13 -15.20
C THR A 358 -8.11 12.83 -15.79
N VAL A 359 -9.00 11.99 -16.30
CA VAL A 359 -8.66 10.76 -17.02
C VAL A 359 -8.10 11.11 -18.39
N ILE A 360 -6.85 10.71 -18.68
CA ILE A 360 -6.16 11.02 -19.93
C ILE A 360 -6.23 9.87 -20.93
N GLU A 361 -6.07 8.64 -20.43
CA GLU A 361 -6.11 7.42 -21.24
C GLU A 361 -6.94 6.37 -20.52
N LYS A 362 -7.76 5.63 -21.28
CA LYS A 362 -8.54 4.47 -20.83
C LYS A 362 -8.30 3.32 -21.80
N ASN A 363 -7.48 2.36 -21.39
CA ASN A 363 -7.07 1.24 -22.25
C ASN A 363 -8.00 0.03 -22.19
N TYR A 364 -8.93 -0.02 -21.23
CA TYR A 364 -9.83 -1.17 -21.02
C TYR A 364 -11.28 -0.71 -20.91
N LYS A 365 -12.19 -1.51 -21.46
CA LYS A 365 -13.65 -1.34 -21.36
C LYS A 365 -14.30 -2.55 -20.69
N ALA A 366 -15.56 -2.40 -20.29
CA ALA A 366 -16.37 -3.51 -19.82
C ALA A 366 -16.40 -4.64 -20.87
N GLY A 367 -16.23 -5.87 -20.40
CA GLY A 367 -16.08 -7.09 -21.19
C GLY A 367 -14.65 -7.43 -21.62
N ASP A 368 -13.67 -6.54 -21.42
CA ASP A 368 -12.27 -6.88 -21.67
C ASP A 368 -11.72 -7.77 -20.56
N ASN A 369 -10.84 -8.72 -20.92
CA ASN A 369 -10.18 -9.59 -19.96
C ASN A 369 -8.79 -9.04 -19.62
N ILE A 370 -8.50 -8.95 -18.32
CA ILE A 370 -7.23 -8.46 -17.79
C ILE A 370 -6.39 -9.66 -17.37
N ASP A 371 -5.10 -9.60 -17.72
CA ASP A 371 -4.09 -10.54 -17.25
C ASP A 371 -2.88 -9.77 -16.73
N ALA A 372 -2.86 -9.48 -15.42
CA ALA A 372 -1.77 -8.79 -14.74
C ALA A 372 -0.43 -9.54 -14.76
N THR A 373 -0.39 -10.81 -15.19
CA THR A 373 0.84 -11.61 -15.28
C THR A 373 1.54 -11.54 -16.63
N SER A 374 0.87 -10.98 -17.63
CA SER A 374 1.48 -10.74 -18.94
C SER A 374 2.42 -9.54 -18.88
N SER A 375 3.64 -9.67 -19.39
CA SER A 375 4.59 -8.55 -19.53
C SER A 375 4.08 -7.44 -20.47
N THR A 376 2.99 -7.71 -21.20
CA THR A 376 2.25 -6.79 -22.07
C THR A 376 1.08 -6.12 -21.34
N ALA A 377 0.85 -6.44 -20.06
CA ALA A 377 -0.17 -5.78 -19.24
C ALA A 377 0.23 -4.31 -19.04
N GLY A 378 -0.31 -3.46 -19.91
CA GLY A 378 -0.20 -2.02 -19.78
C GLY A 378 -0.95 -1.51 -18.55
N TYR A 379 -0.86 -0.21 -18.34
CA TYR A 379 -1.73 0.49 -17.41
C TYR A 379 -3.16 0.50 -17.94
N MET A 380 -4.13 0.42 -17.03
CA MET A 380 -5.55 0.42 -17.35
C MET A 380 -6.06 1.82 -17.68
N ALA A 381 -5.63 2.79 -16.89
CA ALA A 381 -5.94 4.19 -17.08
C ALA A 381 -4.79 5.08 -16.60
N ILE A 382 -4.73 6.31 -17.09
CA ILE A 382 -3.83 7.35 -16.60
C ILE A 382 -4.67 8.52 -16.11
N ILE A 383 -4.38 8.98 -14.89
CA ILE A 383 -5.05 10.12 -14.27
C ILE A 383 -4.00 11.18 -14.00
N TYR A 384 -4.25 12.40 -14.46
CA TYR A 384 -3.37 13.54 -14.23
C TYR A 384 -4.04 14.53 -13.27
N ASP A 385 -3.28 14.95 -12.27
CA ASP A 385 -3.64 16.13 -11.49
C ASP A 385 -3.32 17.37 -12.34
N MET A 386 -4.38 17.98 -12.89
CA MET A 386 -4.29 19.19 -13.70
C MET A 386 -4.44 20.48 -12.89
N SER A 387 -4.43 20.42 -11.54
CA SER A 387 -4.54 21.60 -10.69
C SER A 387 -3.43 22.62 -10.96
N THR A 388 -2.23 22.13 -11.27
CA THR A 388 -1.09 22.94 -11.68
C THR A 388 -0.26 22.16 -12.70
N LEU A 389 0.36 22.86 -13.64
CA LEU A 389 1.26 22.26 -14.62
C LEU A 389 2.71 22.63 -14.28
N THR A 390 3.62 21.70 -14.55
CA THR A 390 5.05 21.89 -14.34
C THR A 390 5.80 21.51 -15.61
N PHE A 391 7.04 21.93 -15.74
CA PHE A 391 7.94 21.36 -16.74
C PHE A 391 9.35 21.37 -16.19
N GLU A 392 10.15 20.42 -16.67
CA GLU A 392 11.57 20.36 -16.37
C GLU A 392 12.36 20.94 -17.54
N MET A 393 13.23 21.90 -17.27
CA MET A 393 14.16 22.46 -18.23
C MET A 393 15.60 22.18 -17.81
N ASN A 394 16.43 21.77 -18.76
CA ASN A 394 17.85 21.51 -18.52
C ASN A 394 18.66 22.80 -18.68
N ILE A 395 19.37 23.19 -17.63
CA ILE A 395 20.21 24.39 -17.60
C ILE A 395 21.68 23.99 -17.53
N ASP A 396 22.55 24.66 -18.29
CA ASP A 396 23.99 24.40 -18.31
C ASP A 396 24.65 24.62 -16.93
N GLU A 397 25.66 23.82 -16.60
CA GLU A 397 26.48 23.93 -15.39
C GLU A 397 27.03 25.35 -15.14
N LEU A 398 27.35 26.10 -16.21
CA LEU A 398 27.85 27.48 -16.08
C LEU A 398 26.78 28.48 -15.62
N ASP A 399 25.50 28.17 -15.84
CA ASP A 399 24.38 29.09 -15.59
C ASP A 399 23.53 28.67 -14.39
N VAL A 400 23.54 27.39 -13.99
CA VAL A 400 22.75 26.89 -12.85
C VAL A 400 23.05 27.63 -11.54
N GLY A 401 24.30 28.06 -11.32
CA GLY A 401 24.69 28.80 -10.12
C GLY A 401 24.01 30.18 -9.97
N LYS A 402 23.45 30.71 -11.06
CA LYS A 402 22.71 31.97 -11.08
C LYS A 402 21.21 31.77 -10.82
N VAL A 403 20.71 30.54 -10.96
CA VAL A 403 19.30 30.20 -10.81
C VAL A 403 18.96 29.89 -9.35
N LYS A 404 17.87 30.47 -8.86
CA LYS A 404 17.40 30.29 -7.48
C LYS A 404 15.90 30.00 -7.47
N VAL A 405 15.48 29.19 -6.50
CA VAL A 405 14.06 28.91 -6.23
C VAL A 405 13.30 30.22 -6.00
N GLY A 406 12.13 30.36 -6.63
CA GLY A 406 11.25 31.53 -6.57
C GLY A 406 11.48 32.58 -7.66
N GLN A 407 12.48 32.42 -8.54
CA GLN A 407 12.66 33.32 -9.68
C GLN A 407 11.50 33.25 -10.66
N GLU A 408 11.16 34.39 -11.26
CA GLU A 408 10.12 34.54 -12.26
C GLU A 408 10.59 33.95 -13.60
N VAL A 409 9.72 33.16 -14.23
CA VAL A 409 9.99 32.49 -15.49
C VAL A 409 8.94 32.93 -16.52
N GLU A 410 9.42 33.44 -17.64
CA GLU A 410 8.58 33.73 -18.80
C GLU A 410 8.58 32.50 -19.71
N ILE A 411 7.40 31.96 -19.97
CA ILE A 411 7.21 30.69 -20.69
C ILE A 411 6.49 30.99 -21.99
N THR A 412 6.96 30.39 -23.08
CA THR A 412 6.36 30.53 -24.41
C THR A 412 6.19 29.14 -25.01
N ALA A 413 5.04 28.89 -25.66
CA ALA A 413 4.77 27.63 -26.33
C ALA A 413 4.77 27.86 -27.83
N ALA A 414 5.59 27.13 -28.59
CA ALA A 414 5.61 27.26 -30.05
C ALA A 414 4.26 26.92 -30.70
N ALA A 415 3.46 26.09 -30.03
CA ALA A 415 2.11 25.70 -30.48
C ALA A 415 1.05 26.81 -30.28
N LEU A 416 1.32 27.82 -29.44
CA LEU A 416 0.40 28.91 -29.13
C LEU A 416 1.03 30.25 -29.53
N GLU A 417 0.81 30.65 -30.78
CA GLU A 417 1.40 31.88 -31.32
C GLU A 417 1.00 33.12 -30.50
N GLY A 418 2.01 33.87 -30.04
CA GLY A 418 1.83 35.16 -29.36
C GLY A 418 1.37 35.08 -27.89
N GLN A 419 1.23 33.89 -27.30
CA GLN A 419 0.88 33.74 -25.89
C GLN A 419 2.15 33.54 -25.03
N SER A 420 2.28 34.35 -23.99
CA SER A 420 3.29 34.17 -22.94
C SER A 420 2.59 33.80 -21.65
N PHE A 421 3.18 32.86 -20.93
CA PHE A 421 2.75 32.38 -19.63
C PHE A 421 3.80 32.75 -18.59
N THR A 422 3.37 32.89 -17.34
CA THR A 422 4.28 33.16 -16.23
C THR A 422 4.33 31.95 -15.31
N GLY A 423 5.51 31.73 -14.74
CA GLY A 423 5.75 30.65 -13.79
C GLY A 423 6.89 31.00 -12.85
N ARG A 424 7.19 30.06 -11.96
CA ARG A 424 8.21 30.22 -10.93
C ARG A 424 9.08 28.99 -10.86
N VAL A 425 10.36 29.20 -10.58
CA VAL A 425 11.29 28.10 -10.29
C VAL A 425 10.88 27.48 -8.96
N ASP A 426 10.43 26.23 -8.99
CA ASP A 426 10.05 25.48 -7.80
C ASP A 426 11.27 24.76 -7.21
N LYS A 427 12.04 24.08 -8.07
CA LYS A 427 13.17 23.26 -7.63
C LYS A 427 14.30 23.30 -8.63
N VAL A 428 15.52 23.44 -8.10
CA VAL A 428 16.76 23.25 -8.84
C VAL A 428 17.36 21.92 -8.40
N SER A 429 17.45 20.95 -9.30
CA SER A 429 18.02 19.64 -8.98
C SER A 429 19.51 19.76 -8.74
N VAL A 430 20.00 19.18 -7.64
CA VAL A 430 21.43 19.13 -7.31
C VAL A 430 22.15 18.04 -8.11
N ASN A 431 21.41 17.08 -8.67
CA ASN A 431 21.97 16.01 -9.48
C ASN A 431 22.01 16.46 -10.95
N GLY A 432 23.21 16.71 -11.47
CA GLY A 432 23.43 17.04 -12.88
C GLY A 432 23.34 15.80 -13.77
N THR A 433 22.78 15.97 -14.96
CA THR A 433 22.75 14.98 -16.03
C THR A 433 23.83 15.30 -17.04
N THR A 434 24.74 14.36 -17.31
CA THR A 434 25.76 14.53 -18.36
C THR A 434 25.31 13.81 -19.62
N ALA A 435 25.07 14.58 -20.69
CA ALA A 435 24.72 14.06 -22.00
C ALA A 435 25.68 14.60 -23.06
N GLY A 436 26.33 13.71 -23.82
CA GLY A 436 27.25 14.13 -24.89
C GLY A 436 28.48 14.91 -24.41
N GLY A 437 28.85 14.83 -23.12
CA GLY A 437 29.98 15.54 -22.53
C GLY A 437 29.67 16.94 -22.00
N ALA A 438 28.42 17.40 -22.09
CA ALA A 438 27.93 18.61 -21.41
C ALA A 438 27.11 18.22 -20.17
N THR A 439 27.34 18.89 -19.05
CA THR A 439 26.59 18.69 -17.80
C THR A 439 25.48 19.73 -17.70
N SER A 440 24.24 19.26 -17.56
CA SER A 440 23.08 20.10 -17.33
C SER A 440 22.41 19.76 -16.01
N TYR A 441 21.82 20.76 -15.36
CA TYR A 441 21.05 20.59 -14.15
C TYR A 441 19.56 20.80 -14.46
N PRO A 442 18.71 19.80 -14.18
CA PRO A 442 17.28 19.94 -14.41
C PRO A 442 16.65 20.88 -13.38
N VAL A 443 15.93 21.87 -13.87
CA VAL A 443 15.18 22.84 -13.08
C VAL A 443 13.70 22.66 -13.35
N THR A 444 12.94 22.41 -12.28
CA THR A 444 11.49 22.28 -12.32
C THR A 444 10.86 23.65 -12.15
N VAL A 445 10.02 24.03 -13.11
CA VAL A 445 9.26 25.28 -13.11
C VAL A 445 7.78 24.95 -12.99
N VAL A 446 7.11 25.62 -12.06
CA VAL A 446 5.66 25.56 -11.87
C VAL A 446 5.02 26.70 -12.66
N ILE A 447 3.96 26.40 -13.40
CA ILE A 447 3.21 27.36 -14.22
C ILE A 447 2.07 27.94 -13.39
N ASP A 448 2.04 29.26 -13.19
CA ASP A 448 1.06 29.91 -12.31
C ASP A 448 -0.35 29.94 -12.94
N ASP A 449 -0.44 30.15 -14.26
CA ASP A 449 -1.72 30.16 -14.99
C ASP A 449 -1.58 29.40 -16.33
N PRO A 450 -1.85 28.08 -16.33
CA PRO A 450 -1.65 27.27 -17.52
C PRO A 450 -2.69 27.51 -18.62
N GLN A 451 -3.89 28.04 -18.34
CA GLN A 451 -5.04 28.21 -19.26
C GLN A 451 -5.18 27.13 -20.36
N ASN A 452 -4.52 27.33 -21.51
CA ASN A 452 -4.60 26.47 -22.70
C ASN A 452 -3.41 25.50 -22.83
N LEU A 453 -2.51 25.48 -21.84
CA LEU A 453 -1.42 24.54 -21.77
C LEU A 453 -1.95 23.16 -21.38
N LEU A 454 -1.59 22.18 -22.20
CA LEU A 454 -1.85 20.77 -22.02
C LEU A 454 -0.53 20.03 -21.74
N PRO A 455 -0.55 19.00 -20.87
CA PRO A 455 0.55 18.07 -20.72
C PRO A 455 1.02 17.50 -22.06
N GLY A 456 2.33 17.33 -22.22
CA GLY A 456 2.98 16.85 -23.43
C GLY A 456 3.41 17.94 -24.43
N MET A 457 3.01 19.20 -24.24
CA MET A 457 3.49 20.29 -25.11
C MET A 457 4.92 20.72 -24.79
N ASN A 458 5.67 21.06 -25.83
CA ASN A 458 7.01 21.64 -25.67
C ASN A 458 6.92 23.15 -25.45
N VAL A 459 7.62 23.61 -24.42
CA VAL A 459 7.69 25.02 -24.03
C VAL A 459 9.15 25.49 -23.98
N SER A 460 9.34 26.77 -24.30
CA SER A 460 10.58 27.50 -24.14
C SER A 460 10.43 28.45 -22.98
N ALA A 461 11.34 28.38 -22.02
CA ALA A 461 11.30 29.14 -20.80
C ALA A 461 12.52 30.04 -20.66
N LYS A 462 12.29 31.25 -20.16
CA LYS A 462 13.30 32.28 -19.90
C LYS A 462 13.22 32.65 -18.43
N ILE A 463 14.16 32.14 -17.64
CA ILE A 463 14.26 32.44 -16.21
C ILE A 463 14.95 33.80 -16.06
N VAL A 464 14.26 34.74 -15.43
CA VAL A 464 14.81 36.07 -15.17
C VAL A 464 15.73 36.01 -13.95
N VAL A 465 17.05 36.05 -14.21
CA VAL A 465 18.07 36.01 -13.17
C VAL A 465 18.20 37.38 -12.50
N GLU A 466 18.28 38.42 -13.30
CA GLU A 466 18.52 39.78 -12.82
C GLU A 466 17.90 40.82 -13.76
N ARG A 467 17.31 41.88 -13.18
CA ARG A 467 16.82 43.06 -13.90
C ARG A 467 17.60 44.28 -13.43
N ALA A 468 18.32 44.92 -14.35
CA ALA A 468 18.97 46.19 -14.13
C ALA A 468 18.21 47.27 -14.91
N LYS A 469 17.68 48.26 -14.21
CA LYS A 469 16.96 49.38 -14.84
C LYS A 469 17.88 50.57 -15.00
N ASN A 470 17.74 51.29 -16.11
CA ASN A 470 18.47 52.52 -16.38
C ASN A 470 20.00 52.34 -16.21
N VAL A 471 20.59 51.45 -16.99
CA VAL A 471 22.05 51.22 -17.05
C VAL A 471 22.59 51.54 -18.44
N LEU A 472 23.86 51.95 -18.52
CA LEU A 472 24.49 52.27 -19.80
C LEU A 472 24.75 50.99 -20.57
N ILE A 473 24.05 50.81 -21.69
CA ILE A 473 24.16 49.59 -22.51
C ILE A 473 24.80 49.90 -23.86
N VAL A 474 25.59 48.93 -24.33
CA VAL A 474 26.10 48.87 -25.70
C VAL A 474 25.84 47.47 -26.26
N PRO A 475 25.66 47.31 -27.59
CA PRO A 475 25.54 45.98 -28.18
C PRO A 475 26.76 45.12 -27.88
N VAL A 476 26.57 43.81 -27.69
CA VAL A 476 27.67 42.85 -27.46
C VAL A 476 28.72 42.93 -28.58
N GLU A 477 28.27 43.14 -29.82
CA GLU A 477 29.14 43.30 -31.01
C GLU A 477 30.10 44.49 -30.91
N ALA A 478 29.77 45.49 -30.08
CA ALA A 478 30.56 46.69 -29.88
C ALA A 478 31.69 46.57 -28.87
N VAL A 479 31.74 45.43 -28.16
CA VAL A 479 32.74 45.16 -27.13
C VAL A 479 33.74 44.12 -27.63
N THR A 480 35.01 44.50 -27.72
CA THR A 480 36.11 43.57 -27.99
C THR A 480 36.77 43.14 -26.68
N ARG A 481 37.01 41.83 -26.49
CA ARG A 481 37.76 41.34 -25.31
C ARG A 481 39.27 41.50 -25.57
N GLY A 482 39.90 42.44 -24.86
CA GLY A 482 41.34 42.66 -24.85
C GLY A 482 42.07 41.81 -23.80
N ALA A 483 43.38 42.01 -23.65
CA ALA A 483 44.22 41.24 -22.71
C ALA A 483 43.90 41.50 -21.23
N ASP A 484 43.39 42.69 -20.89
CA ASP A 484 43.15 43.15 -19.51
C ASP A 484 41.67 43.51 -19.22
N GLY A 485 40.73 43.21 -20.13
CA GLY A 485 39.30 43.51 -19.93
C GLY A 485 38.49 43.73 -21.21
N GLY A 486 37.36 44.42 -21.08
CA GLY A 486 36.57 44.87 -22.22
C GLY A 486 37.17 46.14 -22.81
N GLU A 487 37.29 46.19 -24.14
CA GLU A 487 37.68 47.40 -24.87
C GLU A 487 36.54 47.78 -25.82
N VAL A 488 36.26 49.07 -25.91
CA VAL A 488 35.31 49.63 -26.87
C VAL A 488 36.02 50.67 -27.71
N THR A 489 35.69 50.74 -28.99
CA THR A 489 36.27 51.74 -29.89
C THR A 489 35.32 52.92 -29.98
N VAL A 490 35.70 54.05 -29.38
CA VAL A 490 34.89 55.27 -29.36
C VAL A 490 35.26 56.14 -30.55
N ALA A 491 34.27 56.66 -31.25
CA ALA A 491 34.45 57.61 -32.34
C ALA A 491 34.54 59.03 -31.77
N LEU A 492 35.71 59.67 -31.91
CA LEU A 492 35.92 61.05 -31.48
C LEU A 492 35.18 62.05 -32.39
N SER A 493 34.99 63.28 -31.91
CA SER A 493 34.33 64.34 -32.69
C SER A 493 34.99 64.55 -34.05
N GLY A 494 34.21 64.39 -35.13
CA GLY A 494 34.67 64.48 -36.52
C GLY A 494 35.16 63.15 -37.13
N ALA A 495 35.12 62.04 -36.39
CA ALA A 495 35.40 60.70 -36.92
C ALA A 495 34.24 60.13 -37.77
N LEU A 496 33.04 60.68 -37.61
CA LEU A 496 31.80 60.23 -38.25
C LEU A 496 31.31 61.26 -39.28
N SER A 497 30.56 60.81 -40.30
CA SER A 497 29.87 61.65 -41.28
C SER A 497 28.92 62.66 -40.62
N GLU A 498 28.51 63.73 -41.31
CA GLU A 498 27.50 64.70 -40.83
C GLU A 498 26.20 64.01 -40.37
N ASP A 499 25.83 62.89 -41.01
CA ASP A 499 24.66 62.07 -40.64
C ASP A 499 24.94 61.06 -39.51
N GLY A 500 26.19 60.95 -39.04
CA GLY A 500 26.59 60.13 -37.90
C GLY A 500 26.55 58.61 -38.12
N THR A 501 26.40 58.16 -39.36
CA THR A 501 26.13 56.78 -39.77
C THR A 501 27.34 56.00 -40.31
N LEU A 502 28.40 56.70 -40.71
CA LEU A 502 29.61 56.09 -41.28
C LEU A 502 30.85 56.71 -40.65
N VAL A 503 31.89 55.89 -40.44
CA VAL A 503 33.22 56.37 -40.04
C VAL A 503 33.92 56.95 -41.26
N VAL A 504 34.18 58.26 -41.24
CA VAL A 504 34.81 59.02 -42.34
C VAL A 504 36.31 59.19 -42.11
N ASP A 505 36.76 59.17 -40.84
CA ASP A 505 38.17 59.28 -40.48
C ASP A 505 38.60 58.20 -39.47
N PRO A 506 39.25 57.11 -39.93
CA PRO A 506 39.69 56.02 -39.06
C PRO A 506 40.85 56.40 -38.12
N THR A 507 41.51 57.54 -38.33
CA THR A 507 42.59 58.01 -37.43
C THR A 507 42.08 58.65 -36.14
N ARG A 508 40.76 58.86 -36.03
CA ARG A 508 40.08 59.48 -34.89
C ARG A 508 39.22 58.49 -34.11
N LEU A 509 39.58 57.22 -34.18
CA LEU A 509 39.03 56.16 -33.35
C LEU A 509 39.94 55.95 -32.14
N GLU A 510 39.36 56.01 -30.94
CA GLU A 510 40.09 55.78 -29.70
C GLU A 510 39.58 54.49 -29.06
N THR A 511 40.47 53.51 -28.94
CA THR A 511 40.19 52.30 -28.15
C THR A 511 40.29 52.65 -26.67
N ARG A 512 39.18 52.50 -25.96
CA ARG A 512 39.09 52.79 -24.53
C ARG A 512 38.80 51.52 -23.76
N ALA A 513 39.57 51.28 -22.71
CA ALA A 513 39.29 50.20 -21.77
C ALA A 513 38.02 50.54 -20.97
N VAL A 514 37.10 49.58 -20.90
CA VAL A 514 35.83 49.68 -20.17
C VAL A 514 35.66 48.52 -19.22
N LYS A 515 34.97 48.80 -18.12
CA LYS A 515 34.60 47.78 -17.14
C LYS A 515 33.22 47.22 -17.46
N LEU A 516 33.22 45.98 -17.94
CA LEU A 516 32.00 45.27 -18.31
C LEU A 516 31.23 44.84 -17.06
N GLY A 517 29.94 45.11 -17.06
CA GLY A 517 28.97 44.69 -16.06
C GLY A 517 28.18 43.46 -16.53
N ARG A 518 26.88 43.48 -16.25
CA ARG A 518 25.95 42.42 -16.65
C ARG A 518 25.77 42.42 -18.17
N GLY A 519 25.46 41.27 -18.76
CA GLY A 519 25.25 41.17 -20.20
C GLY A 519 24.19 40.13 -20.54
N ASN A 520 23.46 40.36 -21.62
CA ASN A 520 22.62 39.36 -22.26
C ASN A 520 23.14 39.07 -23.68
N SER A 521 22.36 38.39 -24.52
CA SER A 521 22.76 38.03 -25.88
C SER A 521 22.99 39.24 -26.80
N ASP A 522 22.35 40.36 -26.51
CA ASP A 522 22.24 41.49 -27.43
C ASP A 522 23.02 42.71 -26.93
N TYR A 523 23.05 42.94 -25.60
CA TYR A 523 23.63 44.11 -24.94
C TYR A 523 24.49 43.76 -23.72
N ILE A 524 25.49 44.58 -23.47
CA ILE A 524 26.36 44.55 -22.29
C ILE A 524 26.27 45.89 -21.57
N GLU A 525 26.15 45.84 -20.24
CA GLU A 525 26.25 46.98 -19.33
C GLU A 525 27.70 47.45 -19.23
N ILE A 526 27.93 48.75 -19.37
CA ILE A 526 29.22 49.38 -19.07
C ILE A 526 29.09 50.15 -17.76
N THR A 527 29.91 49.77 -16.78
CA THR A 527 29.91 50.39 -15.45
C THR A 527 30.87 51.57 -15.36
N GLU A 528 32.01 51.49 -16.05
CA GLU A 528 33.06 52.50 -16.04
C GLU A 528 33.72 52.58 -17.43
N GLY A 529 34.15 53.79 -17.81
CA GLY A 529 34.95 54.03 -19.03
C GLY A 529 34.17 54.53 -20.25
N LEU A 530 32.85 54.68 -20.19
CA LEU A 530 32.05 55.23 -21.28
C LEU A 530 30.98 56.19 -20.73
N GLU A 531 30.74 57.30 -21.42
CA GLU A 531 29.72 58.29 -21.04
C GLU A 531 28.44 58.14 -21.87
N LEU A 532 27.32 58.62 -21.32
CA LEU A 532 26.03 58.62 -21.99
C LEU A 532 26.08 59.43 -23.29
N GLY A 533 25.67 58.83 -24.40
CA GLY A 533 25.63 59.49 -25.72
C GLY A 533 26.93 59.39 -26.52
N GLU A 534 28.00 58.81 -25.97
CA GLU A 534 29.21 58.51 -26.76
C GLU A 534 28.90 57.48 -27.86
N LYS A 535 29.50 57.68 -29.05
CA LYS A 535 29.31 56.79 -30.19
C LYS A 535 30.43 55.75 -30.22
N VAL A 536 30.06 54.50 -30.00
CA VAL A 536 30.94 53.34 -30.11
C VAL A 536 30.83 52.79 -31.53
N VAL A 537 31.95 52.41 -32.13
CA VAL A 537 31.99 51.81 -33.45
C VAL A 537 32.47 50.37 -33.36
N TYR A 538 31.89 49.53 -34.21
CA TYR A 538 32.29 48.13 -34.28
C TYR A 538 32.24 47.62 -35.71
N GLN A 539 33.12 46.67 -36.03
CA GLN A 539 33.23 46.17 -37.39
C GLN A 539 32.04 45.28 -37.75
N ASN A 540 31.36 45.63 -38.83
CA ASN A 540 30.40 44.81 -39.53
C ASN A 540 31.08 43.52 -40.02
N GLN A 541 30.75 42.40 -39.38
CA GLN A 541 31.31 41.08 -39.65
C GLN A 541 30.99 40.56 -41.06
N VAL A 542 30.02 41.16 -41.76
CA VAL A 542 29.71 40.81 -43.17
C VAL A 542 30.81 41.30 -44.12
N SER A 543 31.43 42.44 -43.80
CA SER A 543 32.55 43.00 -44.57
C SER A 543 33.87 42.25 -44.34
N SER A 544 34.14 41.79 -43.12
CA SER A 544 35.37 41.05 -42.82
C SER A 544 35.43 39.68 -43.50
N PHE A 545 34.29 38.98 -43.59
CA PHE A 545 34.21 37.68 -44.28
C PHE A 545 34.38 37.80 -45.80
N MET A 546 33.88 38.88 -46.42
CA MET A 546 34.09 39.15 -47.85
C MET A 546 35.54 39.53 -48.17
N ASP A 547 36.20 40.30 -47.29
CA ASP A 547 37.60 40.71 -47.49
C ASP A 547 38.55 39.51 -47.37
N GLN A 548 38.25 38.56 -46.47
CA GLN A 548 39.02 37.32 -46.29
C GLN A 548 38.83 36.30 -47.42
N MET A 549 37.69 36.31 -48.14
CA MET A 549 37.48 35.48 -49.35
C MET A 549 38.11 36.06 -50.62
N MET A 550 38.41 37.36 -50.64
CA MET A 550 38.96 38.07 -51.80
C MET A 550 40.48 38.29 -51.73
N GLY A 551 41.10 37.96 -50.58
CA GLY A 551 42.53 38.13 -50.29
C GLY A 551 43.30 36.82 -50.11
N GLY A 552 43.09 35.83 -50.99
CA GLY A 552 43.85 34.57 -51.06
C GLY A 552 44.43 34.31 -52.44
#